data_AF-A0A699ZQG9-F1
#
_entry.id   AF-A0A699ZQG9-F1
#
_cell.length_a   1.000
_cell.length_b   1.000
_cell.length_c   1.000
_cell.angle_alpha   90.00
_cell.angle_beta   90.00
_cell.angle_gamma   90.00
#
_symmetry.space_group_name_H-M   'P 1'
#
loop_
_entity.id
_entity.type
_entity.pdbx_description
1 polymer ?
#
loop_
_entity_poly.entity_id
_entity_poly.type
_entity_poly.pdbx_seq_one_letter_code
_entity_poly.pdbx_strand_id
1 'polypeptide(L)'
;MGCSAVSPTAGCSDYCSRGKVKTMRGDIANPAGLRELINTTAFKSELVFTIMTDDISYAVPVVHMHLNMLKLGFEHFFLLSQSEAGCTNLYSAYEGVMPLPTCVWDSFKPPPKTFNVLELLWHHKHRMLLRLTRLGVNVLYMDSDTMLLDNPYKYLKAPGPLADVRYLGTVETTTGIQASFFYMQNVAPDGPISWMMWDVVEMGLRWQDDNRTLISSWGVQKPEEATMMSF
;
A
#
# COMPACT_ATOMS: atom_id res chain seq x y z
N MET A 1 -2.31 -15.27 35.83
CA MET A 1 -2.03 -16.14 34.66
C MET A 1 -1.16 -15.34 33.71
N GLY A 2 0.15 -15.60 33.72
CA GLY A 2 1.12 -14.81 32.96
C GLY A 2 1.09 -15.22 31.49
N CYS A 3 0.84 -14.26 30.60
CA CYS A 3 1.19 -14.41 29.20
C CYS A 3 2.72 -14.49 29.14
N SER A 4 3.23 -15.71 28.97
CA SER A 4 4.65 -15.95 28.78
C SER A 4 5.06 -15.28 27.48
N ALA A 5 6.08 -14.42 27.55
CA ALA A 5 6.63 -13.70 26.41
C ALA A 5 7.00 -14.71 25.31
N VAL A 6 6.37 -14.57 24.14
CA VAL A 6 6.76 -15.30 22.94
C VAL A 6 8.22 -14.93 22.66
N SER A 7 9.14 -15.87 22.89
CA SER A 7 10.55 -15.72 22.54
C SER A 7 10.66 -15.49 21.02
N PRO A 8 11.07 -14.31 20.54
CA PRO A 8 10.80 -13.91 19.15
C PRO A 8 11.94 -14.15 18.16
N THR A 9 12.99 -14.88 18.52
CA THR A 9 14.21 -14.92 17.70
C THR A 9 14.35 -16.14 16.78
N ALA A 10 13.60 -17.22 17.00
CA ALA A 10 13.63 -18.40 16.14
C ALA A 10 12.63 -18.25 14.97
N GLY A 11 12.99 -17.49 13.95
CA GLY A 11 12.19 -17.37 12.72
C GLY A 11 12.28 -16.05 11.94
N CYS A 12 12.99 -15.05 12.47
CA CYS A 12 13.11 -13.76 11.79
C CYS A 12 14.17 -13.81 10.69
N SER A 13 13.80 -13.47 9.44
CA SER A 13 14.78 -13.30 8.36
C SER A 13 15.64 -12.06 8.52
N ASP A 14 16.60 -11.91 7.60
CA ASP A 14 17.37 -10.70 7.33
C ASP A 14 16.54 -9.41 7.20
N TYR A 15 15.23 -9.51 6.93
CA TYR A 15 14.32 -8.37 6.80
C TYR A 15 13.42 -8.15 8.03
N CYS A 16 13.71 -8.82 9.14
CA CYS A 16 13.06 -8.58 10.43
C CYS A 16 13.49 -7.21 10.98
N SER A 17 12.54 -6.29 11.04
CA SER A 17 12.75 -4.90 11.48
C SER A 17 12.24 -4.62 12.89
N ARG A 18 11.71 -5.63 13.58
CA ARG A 18 11.23 -5.50 14.97
C ARG A 18 12.28 -4.88 15.89
N GLY A 19 11.93 -3.77 16.53
CA GLY A 19 12.78 -3.00 17.43
C GLY A 19 13.93 -2.25 16.73
N LYS A 20 13.97 -2.22 15.40
CA LYS A 20 15.03 -1.58 14.60
C LYS A 20 14.58 -0.31 13.89
N VAL A 21 13.27 -0.09 13.81
CA VAL A 21 12.66 1.10 13.19
C VAL A 21 11.79 1.81 14.22
N LYS A 22 11.38 3.03 13.90
CA LYS A 22 10.48 3.82 14.75
C LYS A 22 9.13 3.99 14.07
N THR A 23 8.13 4.30 14.88
CA THR A 23 6.79 4.66 14.43
C THR A 23 6.70 6.17 14.26
N MET A 24 5.94 6.63 13.27
CA MET A 24 5.59 8.05 13.15
C MET A 24 4.12 8.25 12.83
N ARG A 25 3.67 9.48 13.06
CA ARG A 25 2.36 9.96 12.65
C ARG A 25 2.50 11.32 11.99
N GLY A 26 2.04 11.47 10.75
CA GLY A 26 2.17 12.75 10.06
C GLY A 26 1.68 12.77 8.62
N ASP A 27 1.55 13.99 8.10
CA ASP A 27 1.24 14.25 6.69
C ASP A 27 2.49 14.02 5.83
N ILE A 28 2.32 13.21 4.79
CA ILE A 28 3.37 12.89 3.84
C ILE A 28 3.18 13.58 2.49
N ALA A 29 2.22 14.50 2.32
CA ALA A 29 1.99 15.18 1.04
C ALA A 29 3.21 15.92 0.50
N ASN A 30 3.99 16.53 1.40
CA ASN A 30 5.21 17.24 1.05
C ASN A 30 6.45 16.30 1.04
N PRO A 31 7.54 16.68 0.36
CA PRO A 31 8.75 15.86 0.30
C PRO A 31 9.44 15.62 1.66
N ALA A 32 9.29 16.53 2.63
CA ALA A 32 9.93 16.41 3.93
C ALA A 32 9.28 15.29 4.77
N GLY A 33 7.95 15.30 4.87
CA GLY A 33 7.19 14.25 5.57
C GLY A 33 7.37 12.88 4.95
N LEU A 34 7.42 12.79 3.62
CA LEU A 34 7.72 11.51 2.95
C LEU A 34 9.14 11.01 3.27
N ARG A 35 10.15 11.89 3.31
CA ARG A 35 11.51 11.52 3.71
C ARG A 35 11.58 11.11 5.18
N GLU A 36 10.80 11.77 6.05
CA GLU A 36 10.68 11.39 7.45
C GLU A 36 10.13 9.97 7.60
N LEU A 37 9.09 9.61 6.84
CA LEU A 37 8.55 8.24 6.79
C LEU A 37 9.62 7.22 6.41
N ILE A 38 10.37 7.50 5.36
CA ILE A 38 11.43 6.58 4.90
C ILE A 38 12.51 6.44 5.96
N ASN A 39 13.01 7.55 6.51
CA ASN A 39 14.08 7.54 7.51
C ASN A 39 13.66 6.89 8.84
N THR A 40 12.37 6.97 9.17
CA THR A 40 11.82 6.49 10.44
C THR A 40 11.44 5.01 10.37
N THR A 41 10.79 4.60 9.29
CA THR A 41 10.10 3.32 9.20
C THR A 41 10.71 2.35 8.19
N ALA A 42 11.43 2.82 7.15
CA ALA A 42 12.00 1.89 6.18
C ALA A 42 13.12 1.03 6.78
N PHE A 43 13.19 -0.23 6.36
CA PHE A 43 14.26 -1.15 6.78
C PHE A 43 14.86 -1.82 5.55
N LYS A 44 16.18 -1.71 5.36
CA LYS A 44 16.88 -2.21 4.16
C LYS A 44 16.26 -1.72 2.85
N SER A 45 15.84 -0.45 2.83
CA SER A 45 15.12 0.17 1.70
C SER A 45 13.81 -0.53 1.33
N GLU A 46 13.16 -1.22 2.26
CA GLU A 46 11.82 -1.81 2.08
C GLU A 46 10.80 -1.07 2.96
N LEU A 47 9.60 -0.88 2.41
CA LEU A 47 8.39 -0.52 3.15
C LEU A 47 7.23 -1.43 2.75
N VAL A 48 6.45 -1.85 3.74
CA VAL A 48 5.16 -2.51 3.53
C VAL A 48 4.06 -1.50 3.85
N PHE A 49 2.99 -1.46 3.07
CA PHE A 49 1.84 -0.63 3.47
C PHE A 49 0.50 -1.16 2.98
N THR A 50 -0.54 -0.72 3.68
CA THR A 50 -1.94 -0.86 3.26
C THR A 50 -2.64 0.49 3.38
N ILE A 51 -3.79 0.62 2.72
CA ILE A 51 -4.66 1.79 2.86
C ILE A 51 -5.71 1.57 3.94
N MET A 52 -6.15 2.66 4.56
CA MET A 52 -7.24 2.65 5.53
C MET A 52 -8.20 3.81 5.26
N THR A 53 -9.48 3.56 5.49
CA THR A 53 -10.52 4.59 5.43
C THR A 53 -10.67 5.29 6.78
N ASP A 54 -11.21 6.51 6.78
CA ASP A 54 -11.55 7.20 8.02
C ASP A 54 -12.71 6.52 8.79
N ASP A 55 -13.48 5.68 8.11
CA ASP A 55 -14.56 4.89 8.69
C ASP A 55 -14.02 3.70 9.49
N ILE A 56 -14.16 3.78 10.82
CA ILE A 56 -13.70 2.79 11.78
C ILE A 56 -14.42 1.44 11.64
N SER A 57 -15.58 1.37 10.97
CA SER A 57 -16.25 0.09 10.72
C SER A 57 -15.40 -0.87 9.86
N TYR A 58 -14.48 -0.32 9.07
CA TYR A 58 -13.48 -1.07 8.29
C TYR A 58 -12.14 -1.23 8.99
N ALA A 59 -12.04 -0.93 10.29
CA ALA A 59 -10.77 -1.03 11.03
C ALA A 59 -10.34 -2.47 11.30
N VAL A 60 -11.27 -3.44 11.38
CA VAL A 60 -10.94 -4.83 11.75
C VAL A 60 -9.93 -5.48 10.78
N PRO A 61 -10.11 -5.43 9.44
CA PRO A 61 -9.09 -5.90 8.50
C PRO A 61 -7.74 -5.22 8.69
N VAL A 62 -7.72 -3.90 8.93
CA VAL A 62 -6.50 -3.12 9.15
C VAL A 62 -5.78 -3.53 10.44
N VAL A 63 -6.53 -3.79 11.51
CA VAL A 63 -6.01 -4.33 12.78
C VAL A 63 -5.39 -5.71 12.55
N HIS A 64 -6.08 -6.60 11.84
CA HIS A 64 -5.55 -7.93 11.52
C HIS A 64 -4.27 -7.85 10.68
N MET A 65 -4.22 -6.96 9.69
CA MET A 65 -3.02 -6.71 8.88
C MET A 65 -1.86 -6.24 9.77
N HIS A 66 -2.09 -5.27 10.65
CA HIS A 66 -1.04 -4.80 11.56
C HIS A 66 -0.52 -5.91 12.48
N LEU A 67 -1.42 -6.71 13.08
CA LEU A 67 -1.04 -7.86 13.90
C LEU A 67 -0.29 -8.92 13.09
N ASN A 68 -0.65 -9.12 11.82
CA ASN A 68 0.07 -10.02 10.92
C ASN A 68 1.50 -9.56 10.65
N MET A 69 1.70 -8.27 10.35
CA MET A 69 3.03 -7.69 10.18
C MET A 69 3.86 -7.79 11.47
N LEU A 70 3.26 -7.48 12.62
CA LEU A 70 3.90 -7.65 13.91
C LEU A 70 4.30 -9.11 14.13
N LYS A 71 3.41 -10.08 13.89
CA LYS A 71 3.70 -11.52 14.04
C LYS A 71 4.92 -11.97 13.21
N LEU A 72 5.05 -11.46 11.98
CA LEU A 72 6.18 -11.74 11.08
C LEU A 72 7.46 -10.94 11.40
N GLY A 73 7.39 -9.98 12.31
CA GLY A 73 8.53 -9.14 12.70
C GLY A 73 8.79 -7.96 11.76
N PHE A 74 7.76 -7.54 11.01
CA PHE A 74 7.81 -6.42 10.07
C PHE A 74 7.20 -5.17 10.72
N GLU A 75 8.06 -4.38 11.34
CA GLU A 75 7.72 -3.02 11.80
C GLU A 75 8.02 -1.95 10.74
N HIS A 76 8.63 -2.31 9.60
CA HIS A 76 8.78 -1.44 8.43
C HIS A 76 7.48 -1.37 7.62
N PHE A 77 6.39 -1.21 8.35
CA PHE A 77 5.01 -1.22 7.88
C PHE A 77 4.34 0.09 8.27
N PHE A 78 3.55 0.65 7.37
CA PHE A 78 2.73 1.81 7.69
C PHE A 78 1.31 1.68 7.13
N LEU A 79 0.41 2.44 7.73
CA LEU A 79 -0.96 2.61 7.27
C LEU A 79 -1.09 3.95 6.56
N LEU A 80 -1.61 3.94 5.33
CA LEU A 80 -1.98 5.14 4.59
C LEU A 80 -3.45 5.46 4.82
N SER A 81 -3.71 6.42 5.69
CA SER A 81 -5.05 6.94 5.98
C SER A 81 -5.54 7.92 4.91
N GLN A 82 -6.85 8.00 4.74
CA GLN A 82 -7.50 9.04 3.92
C GLN A 82 -7.23 10.44 4.47
N SER A 83 -7.24 10.59 5.80
CA SER A 83 -6.97 11.86 6.45
C SER A 83 -6.26 11.71 7.80
N GLU A 84 -5.88 12.85 8.37
CA GLU A 84 -5.40 12.95 9.75
C GLU A 84 -6.38 12.37 10.77
N ALA A 85 -7.69 12.51 10.51
CA ALA A 85 -8.74 12.02 11.41
C ALA A 85 -8.70 10.49 11.51
N GLY A 86 -8.52 9.77 10.40
CA GLY A 86 -8.37 8.31 10.42
C GLY A 86 -7.19 7.84 11.27
N CYS A 87 -6.02 8.49 11.15
CA CYS A 87 -4.88 8.17 12.03
C CYS A 87 -5.13 8.49 13.49
N THR A 88 -5.83 9.59 13.79
CA THR A 88 -6.16 9.97 15.16
C THR A 88 -7.13 8.97 15.78
N ASN A 89 -8.19 8.59 15.07
CA ASN A 89 -9.17 7.60 15.51
C ASN A 89 -8.52 6.24 15.77
N LEU A 90 -7.62 5.80 14.87
CA LEU A 90 -6.88 4.56 15.04
C LEU A 90 -6.02 4.58 16.31
N TYR A 91 -5.25 5.65 16.52
CA TYR A 91 -4.38 5.77 17.68
C TYR A 91 -5.19 5.76 18.98
N SER A 92 -6.30 6.49 19.02
CA SER A 92 -7.22 6.47 20.17
C SER A 92 -7.80 5.08 20.44
N ALA A 93 -8.09 4.29 19.39
CA ALA A 93 -8.57 2.92 19.54
C ALA A 93 -7.47 1.94 20.01
N TYR A 94 -6.19 2.23 19.68
CA TYR A 94 -5.06 1.34 19.97
C TYR A 94 -4.40 1.64 21.32
N GLU A 95 -4.54 2.87 21.82
CA GLU A 95 -3.86 3.34 23.03
C GLU A 95 -4.12 2.43 24.23
N GLY A 96 -3.06 1.88 24.80
CA GLY A 96 -3.11 0.97 25.95
C GLY A 96 -3.58 -0.46 25.63
N VAL A 97 -4.00 -0.75 24.39
CA VAL A 97 -4.52 -2.06 23.98
C VAL A 97 -3.53 -2.82 23.09
N MET A 98 -2.85 -2.13 22.18
CA MET A 98 -1.95 -2.75 21.21
C MET A 98 -0.80 -1.83 20.81
N PRO A 99 0.31 -2.36 20.23
CA PRO A 99 1.36 -1.51 19.67
C PRO A 99 0.79 -0.53 18.65
N LEU A 100 1.33 0.69 18.60
CA LEU A 100 0.94 1.70 17.63
C LEU A 100 1.67 1.46 16.29
N PRO A 101 0.98 1.40 15.14
CA PRO A 101 1.61 1.34 13.83
C PRO A 101 2.11 2.72 13.42
N THR A 102 3.04 2.79 12.45
CA THR A 102 3.20 4.05 11.69
C THR A 102 1.91 4.36 10.95
N CYS A 103 1.40 5.57 11.08
CA CYS A 103 0.18 6.01 10.41
C CYS A 103 0.38 7.37 9.74
N VAL A 104 0.18 7.42 8.43
CA VAL A 104 0.39 8.64 7.64
C VAL A 104 -0.82 8.93 6.76
N TRP A 105 -0.96 10.17 6.31
CA TRP A 105 -1.97 10.57 5.33
C TRP A 105 -1.32 11.44 4.26
N ASP A 106 -1.87 11.44 3.04
CA ASP A 106 -1.46 12.36 1.98
C ASP A 106 -2.53 13.43 1.81
N SER A 107 -2.28 14.64 2.30
CA SER A 107 -3.21 15.78 2.17
C SER A 107 -3.35 16.34 0.75
N PHE A 108 -2.68 15.75 -0.26
CA PHE A 108 -2.87 16.08 -1.66
C PHE A 108 -4.35 15.93 -2.06
N LYS A 109 -4.94 17.00 -2.59
CA LYS A 109 -6.31 16.98 -3.10
C LYS A 109 -6.29 16.98 -4.63
N PRO A 110 -6.71 15.89 -5.29
CA PRO A 110 -6.91 15.94 -6.73
C PRO A 110 -8.08 16.89 -7.07
N PRO A 111 -8.20 17.33 -8.33
CA PRO A 111 -9.29 18.20 -8.76
C PRO A 111 -10.67 17.65 -8.34
N PRO A 112 -11.55 18.48 -7.73
CA PRO A 112 -12.65 18.01 -6.86
C PRO A 112 -13.88 17.41 -7.54
N LYS A 113 -13.94 17.30 -8.88
CA LYS A 113 -15.20 16.99 -9.58
C LYS A 113 -15.39 15.54 -10.02
N THR A 114 -14.41 14.67 -9.82
CA THR A 114 -14.30 13.50 -10.71
C THR A 114 -14.01 12.19 -9.97
N PHE A 115 -13.25 12.23 -8.86
CA PHE A 115 -13.03 11.05 -8.03
C PHE A 115 -14.17 10.81 -7.04
N ASN A 116 -14.77 9.62 -7.09
CA ASN A 116 -15.53 9.11 -5.94
C ASN A 116 -14.56 8.68 -4.81
N VAL A 117 -15.11 8.31 -3.64
CA VAL A 117 -14.30 7.96 -2.46
C VAL A 117 -13.34 6.79 -2.72
N LEU A 118 -13.78 5.75 -3.44
CA LEU A 118 -12.94 4.60 -3.77
C LEU A 118 -11.86 4.96 -4.80
N GLU A 119 -12.21 5.74 -5.81
CA GLU A 119 -11.24 6.17 -6.83
C GLU A 119 -10.17 7.09 -6.22
N LEU A 120 -10.56 7.92 -5.24
CA LEU A 120 -9.63 8.75 -4.48
C LEU A 120 -8.66 7.89 -3.65
N LEU A 121 -9.17 6.87 -2.94
CA LEU A 121 -8.34 5.90 -2.22
C LEU A 121 -7.33 5.21 -3.16
N TRP A 122 -7.79 4.74 -4.31
CA TRP A 122 -6.92 4.11 -5.30
C TRP A 122 -5.89 5.10 -5.85
N HIS A 123 -6.27 6.36 -6.07
CA HIS A 123 -5.33 7.38 -6.51
C HIS A 123 -4.23 7.61 -5.46
N HIS A 124 -4.58 7.77 -4.18
CA HIS A 124 -3.60 7.91 -3.10
C HIS A 124 -2.66 6.70 -2.99
N LYS A 125 -3.20 5.48 -3.12
CA LYS A 125 -2.40 4.24 -3.19
C LYS A 125 -1.34 4.31 -4.29
N HIS A 126 -1.75 4.56 -5.53
CA HIS A 126 -0.82 4.57 -6.67
C HIS A 126 0.16 5.74 -6.60
N ARG A 127 -0.29 6.90 -6.13
CA ARG A 127 0.56 8.06 -5.86
C ARG A 127 1.62 7.73 -4.82
N MET A 128 1.28 7.01 -3.75
CA MET A 128 2.24 6.60 -2.74
C MET A 128 3.29 5.65 -3.31
N LEU A 129 2.86 4.63 -4.08
CA LEU A 129 3.77 3.71 -4.78
C LEU A 129 4.74 4.45 -5.71
N LEU A 130 4.26 5.40 -6.54
CA LEU A 130 5.11 6.23 -7.39
C LEU A 130 6.13 7.03 -6.58
N ARG A 131 5.68 7.68 -5.50
CA ARG A 131 6.54 8.56 -4.70
C ARG A 131 7.64 7.78 -3.97
N LEU A 132 7.33 6.59 -3.45
CA LEU A 132 8.32 5.71 -2.80
C LEU A 132 9.31 5.13 -3.81
N THR A 133 8.84 4.64 -4.96
CA THR A 133 9.69 4.04 -6.01
C THR A 133 10.65 5.07 -6.61
N ARG A 134 10.21 6.33 -6.80
CA ARG A 134 11.09 7.45 -7.19
C ARG A 134 12.18 7.78 -6.17
N LEU A 135 12.00 7.39 -4.91
CA LEU A 135 13.00 7.56 -3.85
C LEU A 135 13.87 6.31 -3.63
N GLY A 136 13.75 5.30 -4.51
CA GLY A 136 14.56 4.09 -4.43
C GLY A 136 14.16 3.15 -3.28
N VAL A 137 12.91 3.27 -2.79
CA VAL A 137 12.37 2.38 -1.76
C VAL A 137 11.57 1.25 -2.41
N ASN A 138 11.95 0.01 -2.15
CA ASN A 138 11.19 -1.18 -2.53
C ASN A 138 9.90 -1.21 -1.72
N VAL A 139 8.80 -1.64 -2.34
CA VAL A 139 7.47 -1.52 -1.73
C VAL A 139 6.69 -2.82 -1.87
N LEU A 140 6.14 -3.29 -0.76
CA LEU A 140 5.06 -4.27 -0.73
C LEU A 140 3.75 -3.55 -0.37
N TYR A 141 2.81 -3.53 -1.31
CA TYR A 141 1.44 -3.10 -1.05
C TYR A 141 0.53 -4.30 -0.92
N MET A 142 -0.38 -4.26 0.06
CA MET A 142 -1.42 -5.26 0.26
C MET A 142 -2.73 -4.59 0.68
N ASP A 143 -3.87 -4.98 0.11
CA ASP A 143 -5.18 -4.63 0.65
C ASP A 143 -5.34 -5.24 2.06
N SER A 144 -6.12 -4.57 2.91
CA SER A 144 -6.24 -4.92 4.33
C SER A 144 -7.01 -6.22 4.59
N ASP A 145 -7.69 -6.77 3.58
CA ASP A 145 -8.40 -8.05 3.59
C ASP A 145 -7.51 -9.25 3.18
N THR A 146 -6.19 -9.05 3.12
CA THR A 146 -5.21 -10.09 2.82
C THR A 146 -4.32 -10.41 4.04
N MET A 147 -3.60 -11.54 3.99
CA MET A 147 -2.63 -11.88 5.03
C MET A 147 -1.40 -12.60 4.45
N LEU A 148 -0.25 -12.39 5.06
CA LEU A 148 0.95 -13.17 4.83
C LEU A 148 0.98 -14.35 5.81
N LEU A 149 0.95 -15.57 5.26
CA LEU A 149 1.04 -16.80 6.06
C LEU A 149 2.47 -17.12 6.49
N ASP A 150 3.44 -16.53 5.81
CA ASP A 150 4.86 -16.74 6.03
C ASP A 150 5.63 -15.49 5.60
N ASN A 151 6.89 -15.41 5.98
CA ASN A 151 7.79 -14.37 5.57
C ASN A 151 8.02 -14.41 4.03
N PRO A 152 7.64 -13.37 3.27
CA PRO A 152 7.75 -13.37 1.82
C PRO A 152 9.20 -13.20 1.35
N TYR A 153 10.07 -12.56 2.13
CA TYR A 153 11.44 -12.25 1.73
C TYR A 153 12.30 -13.50 1.51
N LYS A 154 11.98 -14.64 2.14
CA LYS A 154 12.68 -15.91 1.86
C LYS A 154 12.45 -16.43 0.44
N TYR A 155 11.41 -15.96 -0.24
CA TYR A 155 11.11 -16.29 -1.63
C TYR A 155 11.54 -15.16 -2.56
N LEU A 156 11.28 -13.91 -2.16
CA LEU A 156 11.51 -12.73 -2.98
C LEU A 156 12.99 -12.34 -3.07
N LYS A 157 13.78 -12.61 -2.02
CA LYS A 157 15.19 -12.19 -1.90
C LYS A 157 16.18 -13.35 -1.95
N ALA A 158 15.72 -14.59 -1.80
CA ALA A 158 16.60 -15.74 -1.93
C ALA A 158 17.08 -15.89 -3.38
N PRO A 159 18.31 -16.40 -3.61
CA PRO A 159 18.76 -16.75 -4.95
C PRO A 159 17.75 -17.68 -5.63
N GLY A 160 17.22 -17.28 -6.78
CA GLY A 160 16.14 -18.00 -7.44
C GLY A 160 15.37 -17.14 -8.43
N PRO A 161 14.27 -17.68 -8.99
CA PRO A 161 13.56 -17.05 -10.11
C PRO A 161 12.92 -15.71 -9.76
N LEU A 162 12.69 -15.42 -8.48
CA LEU A 162 12.07 -14.17 -8.04
C LEU A 162 13.08 -13.08 -7.65
N ALA A 163 14.38 -13.39 -7.54
CA ALA A 163 15.39 -12.43 -7.09
C ALA A 163 15.54 -11.23 -8.04
N ASP A 164 15.36 -11.46 -9.35
CA ASP A 164 15.50 -10.45 -10.40
C ASP A 164 14.15 -9.87 -10.86
N VAL A 165 13.02 -10.37 -10.33
CA VAL A 165 11.68 -9.91 -10.68
C VAL A 165 11.46 -8.53 -10.07
N ARG A 166 11.40 -7.49 -10.91
CA ARG A 166 11.25 -6.10 -10.47
C ARG A 166 9.84 -5.76 -10.00
N TYR A 167 8.83 -6.37 -10.62
CA TYR A 167 7.42 -6.17 -10.29
C TYR A 167 6.73 -7.52 -10.21
N LEU A 168 6.01 -7.75 -9.11
CA LEU A 168 5.15 -8.90 -8.90
C LEU A 168 3.74 -8.36 -8.59
N GLY A 169 2.77 -8.78 -9.39
CA GLY A 169 1.36 -8.54 -9.18
C GLY A 169 0.58 -9.82 -9.45
N THR A 170 -0.63 -9.92 -8.91
CA THR A 170 -1.53 -11.04 -9.19
C THR A 170 -2.31 -10.77 -10.47
N VAL A 171 -2.43 -11.78 -11.34
CA VAL A 171 -3.26 -11.68 -12.54
C VAL A 171 -4.71 -11.94 -12.12
N GLU A 172 -5.61 -10.99 -12.39
CA GLU A 172 -7.04 -11.10 -12.08
C GLU A 172 -7.83 -11.63 -13.29
N THR A 173 -7.44 -11.18 -14.49
CA THR A 173 -8.06 -11.60 -15.75
C THR A 173 -6.99 -11.77 -16.82
N THR A 174 -7.35 -12.25 -18.00
CA THR A 174 -6.41 -12.40 -19.14
C THR A 174 -5.65 -11.13 -19.51
N THR A 175 -6.17 -9.95 -19.17
CA THR A 175 -5.55 -8.64 -19.45
C THR A 175 -5.44 -7.73 -18.23
N GLY A 176 -5.85 -8.21 -17.05
CA GLY A 176 -5.98 -7.40 -15.84
C GLY A 176 -5.08 -7.89 -14.72
N ILE A 177 -4.40 -6.95 -14.06
CA ILE A 177 -3.63 -7.19 -12.85
C ILE A 177 -4.50 -6.75 -11.67
N GLN A 178 -4.65 -7.62 -10.68
CA GLN A 178 -5.37 -7.30 -9.46
C GLN A 178 -4.67 -6.17 -8.73
N ALA A 179 -5.45 -5.22 -8.23
CA ALA A 179 -4.91 -4.04 -7.58
C ALA A 179 -4.67 -4.21 -6.06
N SER A 180 -4.81 -5.43 -5.53
CA SER A 180 -4.79 -5.73 -4.09
C SER A 180 -3.42 -6.20 -3.57
N PHE A 181 -2.50 -6.58 -4.45
CA PHE A 181 -1.16 -7.03 -4.08
C PHE A 181 -0.13 -6.56 -5.11
N PHE A 182 0.86 -5.78 -4.66
CA PHE A 182 1.99 -5.39 -5.48
C PHE A 182 3.29 -5.55 -4.71
N TYR A 183 4.29 -6.18 -5.31
CA TYR A 183 5.66 -6.08 -4.83
C TYR A 183 6.56 -5.46 -5.90
N MET A 184 7.28 -4.42 -5.49
CA MET A 184 8.19 -3.65 -6.33
C MET A 184 9.58 -3.71 -5.70
N GLN A 185 10.53 -4.34 -6.40
CA GLN A 185 11.91 -4.46 -5.92
C GLN A 185 12.94 -4.07 -6.96
N ASN A 186 14.16 -3.81 -6.49
CA ASN A 186 15.24 -3.25 -7.29
C ASN A 186 14.79 -1.95 -7.97
N VAL A 187 14.03 -1.14 -7.22
CA VAL A 187 13.51 0.13 -7.71
C VAL A 187 14.66 1.14 -7.87
N ALA A 188 14.50 2.03 -8.83
CA ALA A 188 15.41 3.14 -9.05
C ALA A 188 14.61 4.38 -9.43
N PRO A 189 15.07 5.60 -9.11
CA PRO A 189 14.36 6.84 -9.41
C PRO A 189 13.85 6.93 -10.86
N ASP A 190 14.72 6.57 -11.81
CA ASP A 190 14.43 6.60 -13.25
C ASP A 190 14.23 5.18 -13.84
N GLY A 191 13.96 4.20 -12.97
CA GLY A 191 13.77 2.81 -13.35
C GLY A 191 12.40 2.50 -13.97
N PRO A 192 12.23 1.31 -14.57
CA PRO A 192 10.99 0.94 -15.26
C PRO A 192 9.76 0.94 -14.35
N ILE A 193 9.90 0.58 -13.06
CA ILE A 193 8.79 0.61 -12.09
C ILE A 193 8.30 2.05 -11.87
N SER A 194 9.23 2.99 -11.69
CA SER A 194 8.91 4.40 -11.47
C SER A 194 8.19 5.00 -12.69
N TRP A 195 8.59 4.61 -13.90
CA TRP A 195 7.90 4.99 -15.13
C TRP A 195 6.50 4.38 -15.25
N MET A 196 6.36 3.08 -14.98
CA MET A 196 5.06 2.40 -14.97
C MET A 196 4.10 3.07 -13.96
N MET A 197 4.56 3.32 -12.73
CA MET A 197 3.74 3.94 -11.70
C MET A 197 3.42 5.41 -12.02
N TRP A 198 4.30 6.11 -12.74
CA TRP A 198 4.01 7.45 -13.22
C TRP A 198 2.83 7.42 -14.20
N ASP A 199 2.86 6.51 -15.18
CA ASP A 199 1.77 6.40 -16.15
C ASP A 199 0.44 5.99 -15.48
N VAL A 200 0.45 5.07 -14.50
CA VAL A 200 -0.75 4.70 -13.72
C VAL A 200 -1.36 5.91 -13.00
N VAL A 201 -0.53 6.72 -12.35
CA VAL A 201 -0.99 7.91 -11.60
C VAL A 201 -1.52 8.98 -12.55
N GLU A 202 -0.79 9.27 -13.63
CA GLU A 202 -1.19 10.27 -14.63
C GLU A 202 -2.43 9.83 -15.42
N MET A 203 -2.55 8.55 -15.77
CA MET A 203 -3.73 8.01 -16.45
C MET A 203 -4.98 8.16 -15.58
N GLY A 204 -4.87 7.90 -14.28
CA GLY A 204 -5.99 8.11 -13.35
C GLY A 204 -6.47 9.57 -13.31
N LEU A 205 -5.56 10.54 -13.43
CA LEU A 205 -5.89 11.97 -13.53
C LEU A 205 -6.46 12.33 -14.91
N ARG A 206 -5.87 11.84 -16.00
CA ARG A 206 -6.36 12.08 -17.37
C ARG A 206 -7.78 11.54 -17.58
N TRP A 207 -8.10 10.38 -17.04
CA TRP A 207 -9.47 9.83 -17.05
C TRP A 207 -10.50 10.70 -16.33
N GLN A 208 -10.05 11.61 -15.47
CA GLN A 208 -10.93 12.59 -14.86
C GLN A 208 -11.11 13.83 -15.75
N ASP A 209 -10.07 14.26 -16.44
CA ASP A 209 -10.12 15.36 -17.42
C ASP A 209 -10.96 14.98 -18.64
N ASP A 210 -10.82 13.73 -19.07
CA ASP A 210 -11.72 13.07 -20.01
C ASP A 210 -13.07 12.89 -19.32
N ASN A 211 -13.88 13.96 -19.33
CA ASN A 211 -15.23 13.97 -18.81
C ASN A 211 -15.88 12.62 -19.20
N ARG A 212 -16.27 11.76 -18.24
CA ARG A 212 -16.81 10.41 -18.56
C ARG A 212 -18.01 10.46 -19.51
N THR A 213 -18.62 11.64 -19.67
CA THR A 213 -19.61 11.97 -20.69
C THR A 213 -19.06 12.05 -22.12
N LEU A 214 -17.78 12.36 -22.36
CA LEU A 214 -17.14 12.42 -23.68
C LEU A 214 -17.05 11.02 -24.32
N ILE A 215 -16.59 10.02 -23.57
CA ILE A 215 -16.52 8.62 -24.03
C ILE A 215 -17.91 8.06 -24.33
N SER A 216 -18.89 8.36 -23.46
CA SER A 216 -20.29 7.99 -23.71
C SER A 216 -20.93 8.81 -24.84
N SER A 217 -20.49 10.05 -25.09
CA SER A 217 -20.88 10.86 -26.25
C SER A 217 -20.30 10.35 -27.57
N TRP A 218 -19.21 9.58 -27.51
CA TRP A 218 -18.66 8.83 -28.65
C TRP A 218 -19.36 7.49 -28.89
N GLY A 219 -20.47 7.22 -28.18
CA GLY A 219 -21.26 6.00 -28.32
C GLY A 219 -20.64 4.77 -27.64
N VAL A 220 -19.55 4.94 -26.88
CA VAL A 220 -18.94 3.84 -26.12
C VAL A 220 -19.73 3.66 -24.84
N GLN A 221 -20.66 2.71 -24.85
CA GLN A 221 -21.43 2.32 -23.66
C GLN A 221 -20.61 1.39 -22.76
N LYS A 222 -20.92 1.39 -21.46
CA LYS A 222 -20.39 0.38 -20.54
C LYS A 222 -20.75 -1.01 -21.06
N PRO A 223 -19.83 -1.99 -21.02
CA PRO A 223 -20.17 -3.37 -21.31
C PRO A 223 -20.95 -3.98 -20.14
N GLU A 224 -22.21 -3.58 -19.99
CA GLU A 224 -23.19 -4.26 -19.12
C GLU A 224 -24.44 -4.72 -19.89
N GLU A 225 -24.45 -4.60 -21.23
CA GLU A 225 -25.51 -5.16 -22.09
C GLU A 225 -24.99 -6.05 -23.24
N ALA A 226 -23.68 -6.35 -23.28
CA ALA A 226 -23.16 -7.45 -24.07
C ALA A 226 -23.31 -8.75 -23.26
N THR A 227 -24.57 -9.16 -23.14
CA THR A 227 -25.06 -10.54 -22.98
C THR A 227 -24.06 -11.56 -22.43
N MET A 228 -24.48 -12.22 -21.35
CA MET A 228 -24.31 -13.66 -21.20
C MET A 228 -24.41 -14.36 -22.56
N MET A 229 -23.28 -14.62 -23.20
CA MET A 229 -23.15 -15.70 -24.16
C MET A 229 -22.47 -16.82 -23.40
N SER A 230 -23.34 -17.72 -22.94
CA SER A 230 -23.06 -19.11 -22.64
C SER A 230 -21.82 -19.64 -23.34
N PHE A 231 -20.84 -20.08 -22.55
CA PHE A 231 -20.19 -21.38 -22.70
C PHE A 231 -19.90 -21.93 -21.30
#